data_AF-A0A3D1QY29-F1
#
_entry.id   AF-A0A3D1QY29-F1
#
_cell.length_a   1.000
_cell.length_b   1.000
_cell.length_c   1.000
_cell.angle_alpha   90.00
_cell.angle_beta   90.00
_cell.angle_gamma   90.00
#
_symmetry.space_group_name_H-M   'P 1'
#
loop_
_entity.id
_entity.type
_entity.pdbx_description
1 polymer ?
#
loop_
_entity_poly.entity_id
_entity_poly.type
_entity_poly.pdbx_seq_one_letter_code
_entity_poly.pdbx_strand_id
1 'polypeptide(L)'
;GTTGSGRRLAGHFVGADLIVDEITAQARGARACVPEADTVIEIGGQDAKFIRVDERGLVRDFEMNRACSAGTGSFIQEQAARLDVDLRSDFARLAAAAGEGVPLASRCTVFMESDLVHHVQRGSPLPALLRAIAEAVVDNYLDRVARGRRPGSRVVLQGGVARNAAVVDAFRRRLAPADVAVHPAPGLSGAIGAALLAADRAGAQRFSSAFRGFVVDSEIKPGSLRCRLCENTCEVNVFETPSGRFYFGDLCGRYAEASTGEKTGTDHTELKETMLRGLVRSAQGGEVLGIPEALLFREMFPFWFAFFGALGFKVVTSGPSSTSKLNAGLARLPAETCLPVKLLFGHVAELAGTGASRIFIPAPDRVGDGLACPYIQHAASMIRSVFPDLPLVTYGLLPGLGARERDALVEEIAKALGRRATEIAAAYEEAEESYRLARRALAVVP
;
A
#
# COMPACT_ATOMS: atom_id res chain seq x y z
N GLY A 1 19.58 -16.91 15.23
CA GLY A 1 18.53 -15.89 15.32
C GLY A 1 17.53 -16.04 14.18
N THR A 2 16.37 -15.40 14.26
CA THR A 2 15.33 -15.39 13.21
C THR A 2 14.95 -13.97 12.80
N THR A 3 14.56 -13.77 11.53
CA THR A 3 14.14 -12.48 10.97
C THR A 3 13.08 -12.65 9.85
N GLY A 4 12.65 -11.53 9.26
CA GLY A 4 11.58 -11.47 8.26
C GLY A 4 10.16 -11.38 8.84
N SER A 5 9.15 -11.46 7.97
CA SER A 5 7.73 -11.42 8.35
C SER A 5 7.33 -12.59 9.27
N GLY A 6 7.85 -13.79 9.00
CA GLY A 6 7.63 -15.01 9.80
C GLY A 6 8.54 -15.19 11.01
N ARG A 7 9.39 -14.21 11.36
CA ARG A 7 10.46 -14.37 12.36
C ARG A 7 10.04 -14.91 13.72
N ARG A 8 8.85 -14.52 14.17
CA ARG A 8 8.33 -14.89 15.49
C ARG A 8 7.77 -16.31 15.48
N LEU A 9 7.06 -16.68 14.41
CA LEU A 9 6.61 -18.05 14.19
C LEU A 9 7.80 -19.01 14.12
N ALA A 10 8.75 -18.72 13.22
CA ALA A 10 9.98 -19.50 13.09
C ALA A 10 10.77 -19.52 14.41
N GLY A 11 10.89 -18.35 15.06
CA GLY A 11 11.60 -18.18 16.32
C GLY A 11 11.01 -19.03 17.43
N HIS A 12 9.68 -19.10 17.52
CA HIS A 12 9.02 -19.97 18.47
C HIS A 12 9.34 -21.43 18.18
N PHE A 13 9.13 -21.91 16.96
CA PHE A 13 9.31 -23.32 16.61
C PHE A 13 10.72 -23.84 16.87
N VAL A 14 11.73 -23.09 16.47
CA VAL A 14 13.13 -23.50 16.64
C VAL A 14 13.72 -23.11 17.99
N GLY A 15 13.00 -22.36 18.82
CA GLY A 15 13.52 -21.81 20.08
C GLY A 15 14.64 -20.79 19.84
N ALA A 16 14.45 -19.85 18.92
CA ALA A 16 15.50 -18.90 18.55
C ALA A 16 15.93 -18.00 19.71
N ASP A 17 17.24 -17.97 19.95
CA ASP A 17 17.87 -17.12 20.99
C ASP A 17 17.73 -15.62 20.75
N LEU A 18 17.46 -15.26 19.50
CA LEU A 18 17.35 -13.87 19.08
C LEU A 18 16.34 -13.78 17.94
N ILE A 19 15.30 -12.98 18.14
CA ILE A 19 14.31 -12.63 17.13
C ILE A 19 14.52 -11.14 16.80
N VAL A 20 14.93 -10.86 15.57
CA VAL A 20 15.28 -9.49 15.12
C VAL A 20 14.40 -9.06 13.98
N ASP A 21 14.00 -7.79 13.99
CA ASP A 21 13.29 -7.20 12.86
C ASP A 21 14.16 -7.22 11.59
N GLU A 22 13.50 -7.16 10.44
CA GLU A 22 14.16 -7.26 9.16
C GLU A 22 15.00 -6.03 8.82
N ILE A 23 14.66 -4.84 9.31
CA ILE A 23 15.42 -3.61 9.03
C ILE A 23 16.82 -3.74 9.64
N THR A 24 16.87 -4.10 10.93
CA THR A 24 18.13 -4.31 11.65
C THR A 24 18.94 -5.46 11.05
N ALA A 25 18.29 -6.56 10.67
CA ALA A 25 18.97 -7.70 10.06
C ALA A 25 19.57 -7.34 8.68
N GLN A 26 18.82 -6.66 7.81
CA GLN A 26 19.30 -6.25 6.49
C GLN A 26 20.47 -5.26 6.60
N ALA A 27 20.37 -4.28 7.51
CA ALA A 27 21.45 -3.33 7.79
C ALA A 27 22.73 -4.05 8.25
N ARG A 28 22.63 -4.99 9.20
CA ARG A 28 23.78 -5.79 9.65
C ARG A 28 24.37 -6.62 8.52
N GLY A 29 23.53 -7.25 7.69
CA GLY A 29 23.95 -8.04 6.54
C GLY A 29 24.70 -7.20 5.50
N ALA A 30 24.23 -5.98 5.22
CA ALA A 30 24.89 -5.07 4.29
C ALA A 30 26.29 -4.67 4.82
N ARG A 31 26.38 -4.24 6.08
CA ARG A 31 27.64 -3.83 6.72
C ARG A 31 28.65 -4.96 6.86
N ALA A 32 28.21 -6.21 6.88
CA ALA A 32 29.11 -7.36 6.91
C ALA A 32 29.86 -7.58 5.60
N CYS A 33 29.26 -7.21 4.46
CA CYS A 33 29.89 -7.36 3.14
C CYS A 33 30.51 -6.07 2.61
N VAL A 34 29.92 -4.92 2.94
CA VAL A 34 30.41 -3.59 2.56
C VAL A 34 30.49 -2.73 3.82
N PRO A 35 31.66 -2.68 4.49
CA PRO A 35 31.84 -1.96 5.74
C PRO A 35 31.65 -0.44 5.67
N GLU A 36 31.60 0.18 4.49
CA GLU A 36 31.26 1.60 4.34
C GLU A 36 29.83 1.85 3.87
N ALA A 37 28.97 0.82 3.81
CA ALA A 37 27.59 0.98 3.36
C ALA A 37 26.86 2.05 4.19
N ASP A 38 26.28 3.04 3.50
CA ASP A 38 25.49 4.12 4.08
C ASP A 38 23.99 4.01 3.73
N THR A 39 23.69 3.19 2.72
CA THR A 39 22.34 2.98 2.21
C THR A 39 22.14 1.52 1.83
N VAL A 40 21.02 0.95 2.25
CA VAL A 40 20.57 -0.38 1.85
C VAL A 40 19.27 -0.25 1.07
N ILE A 41 19.26 -0.84 -0.11
CA ILE A 41 18.08 -0.99 -0.96
C ILE A 41 17.76 -2.47 -1.02
N GLU A 42 16.69 -2.89 -0.34
CA GLU A 42 16.23 -4.27 -0.34
C GLU A 42 14.91 -4.37 -1.08
N ILE A 43 14.86 -5.23 -2.10
CA ILE A 43 13.64 -5.45 -2.86
C ILE A 43 13.29 -6.94 -2.85
N GLY A 44 12.24 -7.24 -2.09
CA GLY A 44 11.64 -8.57 -1.97
C GLY A 44 10.61 -8.83 -3.06
N GLY A 45 9.84 -9.91 -2.87
CA GLY A 45 8.73 -10.25 -3.77
C GLY A 45 7.53 -9.32 -3.62
N GLN A 46 7.12 -9.05 -2.38
CA GLN A 46 5.88 -8.35 -2.05
C GLN A 46 6.09 -6.99 -1.37
N ASP A 47 7.28 -6.75 -0.84
CA ASP A 47 7.64 -5.50 -0.19
C ASP A 47 9.05 -5.05 -0.62
N ALA A 48 9.36 -3.81 -0.31
CA ALA A 48 10.65 -3.20 -0.57
C ALA A 48 11.00 -2.22 0.55
N LYS A 49 12.29 -2.08 0.83
CA LYS A 49 12.82 -1.33 1.97
C LYS A 49 13.94 -0.41 1.53
N PHE A 50 13.90 0.81 2.03
CA PHE A 50 14.99 1.77 1.99
C PHE A 50 15.51 1.95 3.40
N ILE A 51 16.83 1.81 3.61
CA ILE A 51 17.42 1.91 4.95
C ILE A 51 18.67 2.79 4.87
N ARG A 52 18.71 3.81 5.73
CA ARG A 52 19.90 4.64 5.97
C ARG A 52 20.64 4.14 7.18
N VAL A 53 21.94 3.96 7.02
CA VAL A 53 22.83 3.47 8.05
C VAL A 53 23.89 4.53 8.32
N ASP A 54 24.24 4.75 9.59
CA ASP A 54 25.35 5.63 9.94
C ASP A 54 26.71 4.92 9.87
N GLU A 55 27.78 5.68 10.12
CA GLU A 55 29.16 5.19 10.12
C GLU A 55 29.39 4.01 11.08
N ARG A 56 28.60 3.95 12.18
CA ARG A 56 28.64 2.89 13.20
C ARG A 56 27.80 1.66 12.82
N GLY A 57 27.11 1.67 11.69
CA GLY A 57 26.26 0.57 11.26
C GLY A 57 24.84 0.61 11.85
N LEU A 58 24.44 1.71 12.50
CA LEU A 58 23.11 1.85 13.12
C LEU A 58 22.11 2.45 12.13
N VAL A 59 20.88 1.95 12.18
CA VAL A 59 19.77 2.45 11.35
C VAL A 59 19.37 3.86 11.83
N ARG A 60 19.38 4.83 10.90
CA ARG A 60 19.01 6.22 11.17
C ARG A 60 17.63 6.58 10.64
N ASP A 61 17.28 6.04 9.50
CA ASP A 61 16.01 6.26 8.84
C ASP A 61 15.69 5.02 8.01
N PHE A 62 14.42 4.69 7.89
CA PHE A 62 13.97 3.62 7.03
C PHE A 62 12.57 3.89 6.51
N GLU A 63 12.28 3.34 5.35
CA GLU A 63 10.94 3.32 4.76
C GLU A 63 10.68 1.93 4.20
N MET A 64 9.43 1.47 4.33
CA MET A 64 9.04 0.15 3.86
C MET A 64 7.68 0.25 3.18
N ASN A 65 7.64 -0.18 1.92
CA ASN A 65 6.41 -0.29 1.18
C ASN A 65 5.84 -1.71 1.32
N ARG A 66 4.66 -1.84 1.93
CA ARG A 66 3.93 -3.12 2.06
C ARG A 66 2.71 -3.24 1.14
N ALA A 67 2.25 -2.14 0.54
CA ALA A 67 0.92 -2.08 -0.09
C ALA A 67 0.98 -1.98 -1.61
N CYS A 68 2.08 -1.45 -2.17
CA CYS A 68 2.20 -1.23 -3.60
C CYS A 68 3.17 -2.23 -4.22
N SER A 69 2.70 -3.02 -5.17
CA SER A 69 3.53 -3.93 -5.98
C SER A 69 4.41 -3.17 -6.99
N ALA A 70 4.17 -1.87 -7.20
CA ALA A 70 5.03 -1.05 -8.05
C ALA A 70 6.41 -0.92 -7.37
N GLY A 71 7.43 -1.47 -8.02
CA GLY A 71 8.79 -1.48 -7.47
C GLY A 71 9.16 -2.73 -6.67
N THR A 72 8.38 -3.81 -6.71
CA THR A 72 8.70 -5.10 -6.07
C THR A 72 8.93 -6.21 -7.09
N GLY A 73 9.40 -7.37 -6.62
CA GLY A 73 9.66 -8.54 -7.47
C GLY A 73 8.42 -9.16 -8.10
N SER A 74 7.24 -9.03 -7.47
CA SER A 74 5.98 -9.57 -8.01
C SER A 74 5.62 -8.94 -9.35
N PHE A 75 5.85 -7.63 -9.51
CA PHE A 75 5.64 -6.96 -10.79
C PHE A 75 6.53 -7.55 -11.89
N ILE A 76 7.83 -7.74 -11.63
CA ILE A 76 8.76 -8.32 -12.62
C ILE A 76 8.31 -9.75 -12.97
N GLN A 77 7.94 -10.54 -11.98
CA GLN A 77 7.49 -11.91 -12.17
C GLN A 77 6.21 -11.98 -13.02
N GLU A 78 5.23 -11.13 -12.75
CA GLU A 78 3.99 -11.05 -13.52
C GLU A 78 4.25 -10.61 -14.97
N GLN A 79 5.09 -9.60 -15.18
CA GLN A 79 5.39 -9.12 -16.54
C GLN A 79 6.24 -10.13 -17.33
N ALA A 80 7.21 -10.78 -16.70
CA ALA A 80 8.00 -11.84 -17.32
C ALA A 80 7.12 -13.01 -17.78
N ALA A 81 6.20 -13.47 -16.91
CA ALA A 81 5.26 -14.54 -17.24
C ALA A 81 4.34 -14.17 -18.41
N ARG A 82 3.86 -12.92 -18.48
CA ARG A 82 3.02 -12.45 -19.60
C ARG A 82 3.75 -12.37 -20.93
N LEU A 83 5.05 -12.10 -20.90
CA LEU A 83 5.91 -12.07 -22.08
C LEU A 83 6.47 -13.46 -22.44
N ASP A 84 6.05 -14.51 -21.72
CA ASP A 84 6.56 -15.88 -21.85
C ASP A 84 8.09 -15.97 -21.69
N VAL A 85 8.61 -15.24 -20.71
CA VAL A 85 10.04 -15.17 -20.39
C VAL A 85 10.29 -15.77 -19.01
N ASP A 86 11.21 -16.73 -18.93
CA ASP A 86 11.67 -17.22 -17.63
C ASP A 86 12.47 -16.13 -16.90
N LEU A 87 11.99 -15.77 -15.72
CA LEU A 87 12.56 -14.70 -14.91
C LEU A 87 14.00 -14.99 -14.47
N ARG A 88 14.35 -16.27 -14.26
CA ARG A 88 15.64 -16.70 -13.68
C ARG A 88 16.70 -16.87 -14.75
N SER A 89 16.38 -17.52 -15.87
CA SER A 89 17.35 -17.83 -16.93
C SER A 89 17.44 -16.75 -18.00
N ASP A 90 16.33 -16.13 -18.37
CA ASP A 90 16.24 -15.41 -19.64
C ASP A 90 16.09 -13.91 -19.50
N PHE A 91 15.32 -13.44 -18.51
CA PHE A 91 14.98 -12.03 -18.36
C PHE A 91 16.19 -11.09 -18.45
N ALA A 92 17.18 -11.27 -17.59
CA ALA A 92 18.33 -10.37 -17.51
C ALA A 92 19.22 -10.45 -18.76
N ARG A 93 19.38 -11.66 -19.31
CA ARG A 93 20.16 -11.93 -20.53
C ARG A 93 19.53 -11.27 -21.75
N LEU A 94 18.22 -11.40 -21.92
CA LEU A 94 17.48 -10.78 -23.01
C LEU A 94 17.42 -9.26 -22.87
N ALA A 95 17.17 -8.75 -21.66
CA ALA A 95 17.16 -7.30 -21.40
C ALA A 95 18.50 -6.61 -21.72
N ALA A 96 19.63 -7.31 -21.49
CA ALA A 96 20.96 -6.81 -21.81
C ALA A 96 21.22 -6.62 -23.32
N ALA A 97 20.42 -7.23 -24.20
CA ALA A 97 20.54 -7.04 -25.65
C ALA A 97 19.96 -5.70 -26.14
N ALA A 98 19.33 -4.92 -25.26
CA ALA A 98 18.86 -3.57 -25.54
C ALA A 98 19.68 -2.52 -24.77
N GLY A 99 20.09 -1.44 -25.45
CA GLY A 99 20.72 -0.30 -24.80
C GLY A 99 19.76 0.43 -23.85
N GLU A 100 18.54 0.68 -24.33
CA GLU A 100 17.47 1.40 -23.62
C GLU A 100 16.14 0.66 -23.71
N GLY A 101 15.29 0.90 -22.71
CA GLY A 101 13.93 0.38 -22.69
C GLY A 101 12.97 1.19 -23.55
N VAL A 102 11.84 0.60 -23.92
CA VAL A 102 10.69 1.38 -24.41
C VAL A 102 10.20 2.35 -23.32
N PRO A 103 9.64 3.51 -23.68
CA PRO A 103 9.11 4.44 -22.69
C PRO A 103 7.90 3.83 -21.97
N LEU A 104 8.01 3.66 -20.65
CA LEU A 104 6.91 3.27 -19.76
C LEU A 104 6.65 4.41 -18.76
N ALA A 105 5.40 4.78 -18.54
CA ALA A 105 5.07 5.77 -17.52
C ALA A 105 5.25 5.18 -16.12
N SER A 106 6.28 5.60 -15.38
CA SER A 106 6.54 5.18 -13.99
C SER A 106 5.48 5.73 -13.03
N ARG A 107 4.35 5.01 -12.88
CA ARG A 107 3.23 5.43 -12.04
C ARG A 107 2.70 4.32 -11.14
N CYS A 108 1.93 3.42 -11.73
CA CYS A 108 1.21 2.34 -11.08
C CYS A 108 1.37 1.10 -11.94
N THR A 109 1.42 -0.09 -11.34
CA THR A 109 1.58 -1.35 -12.07
C THR A 109 0.53 -1.53 -13.16
N VAL A 110 -0.72 -1.08 -12.93
CA VAL A 110 -1.81 -1.15 -13.91
C VAL A 110 -1.53 -0.30 -15.17
N PHE A 111 -1.02 0.91 -14.99
CA PHE A 111 -0.70 1.78 -16.14
C PHE A 111 0.55 1.29 -16.88
N MET A 112 1.56 0.85 -16.14
CA MET A 112 2.77 0.27 -16.76
C MET A 112 2.45 -1.00 -17.54
N GLU A 113 1.54 -1.83 -17.03
CA GLU A 113 1.03 -3.00 -17.75
C GLU A 113 0.31 -2.58 -19.04
N SER A 114 -0.54 -1.56 -18.99
CA SER A 114 -1.23 -1.04 -20.17
C SER A 114 -0.26 -0.51 -21.23
N ASP A 115 0.75 0.26 -20.80
CA ASP A 115 1.82 0.74 -21.67
C ASP A 115 2.63 -0.42 -22.28
N LEU A 116 2.94 -1.44 -21.48
CA LEU A 116 3.66 -2.62 -21.94
C LEU A 116 2.87 -3.36 -23.02
N VAL A 117 1.57 -3.59 -22.81
CA VAL A 117 0.68 -4.20 -23.81
C VAL A 117 0.64 -3.37 -25.09
N HIS A 118 0.56 -2.04 -24.97
CA HIS A 118 0.60 -1.15 -26.13
C HIS A 118 1.90 -1.31 -26.94
N HIS A 119 3.05 -1.35 -26.27
CA HIS A 119 4.34 -1.57 -26.94
C HIS A 119 4.45 -2.96 -27.59
N VAL A 120 3.91 -4.00 -26.93
CA VAL A 120 3.82 -5.35 -27.53
C VAL A 120 3.00 -5.30 -28.82
N GLN A 121 1.84 -4.65 -28.81
CA GLN A 121 0.97 -4.51 -30.01
C GLN A 121 1.64 -3.73 -31.15
N ARG A 122 2.56 -2.81 -30.83
CA ARG A 122 3.35 -2.06 -31.81
C ARG A 122 4.56 -2.84 -32.35
N GLY A 123 4.78 -4.07 -31.89
CA GLY A 123 5.92 -4.89 -32.31
C GLY A 123 7.25 -4.45 -31.71
N SER A 124 7.25 -3.79 -30.56
CA SER A 124 8.49 -3.42 -29.87
C SER A 124 9.34 -4.66 -29.54
N PRO A 125 10.67 -4.62 -29.73
CA PRO A 125 11.53 -5.78 -29.48
C PRO A 125 11.49 -6.24 -28.03
N LEU A 126 11.40 -7.56 -27.81
CA LEU A 126 11.37 -8.16 -26.47
C LEU A 126 12.52 -7.68 -25.54
N PRO A 127 13.79 -7.60 -25.99
CA PRO A 127 14.87 -7.00 -25.19
C PRO A 127 14.55 -5.60 -24.64
N ALA A 128 13.97 -4.72 -25.46
CA ALA A 128 13.63 -3.36 -25.06
C ALA A 128 12.44 -3.33 -24.08
N LEU A 129 11.49 -4.26 -24.22
CA LEU A 129 10.39 -4.43 -23.25
C LEU A 129 10.91 -4.85 -21.88
N LEU A 130 11.77 -5.87 -21.82
CA LEU A 130 12.34 -6.39 -20.57
C LEU A 130 13.26 -5.36 -19.89
N ARG A 131 14.02 -4.61 -20.69
CA ARG A 131 14.82 -3.46 -20.22
C ARG A 131 13.94 -2.40 -19.57
N ALA A 132 12.83 -2.04 -20.22
CA ALA A 132 11.89 -1.06 -19.70
C ALA A 132 11.24 -1.51 -18.38
N ILE A 133 10.90 -2.80 -18.25
CA ILE A 133 10.36 -3.36 -17.00
C ILE A 133 11.37 -3.20 -15.85
N ALA A 134 12.66 -3.49 -16.09
CA ALA A 134 13.70 -3.34 -15.09
C ALA A 134 13.90 -1.88 -14.67
N GLU A 135 13.91 -0.96 -15.62
CA GLU A 135 14.03 0.49 -15.38
C GLU A 135 12.82 1.03 -14.63
N ALA A 136 11.61 0.62 -15.02
CA ALA A 136 10.38 1.02 -14.37
C ALA A 136 10.32 0.58 -12.90
N VAL A 137 10.83 -0.61 -12.55
CA VAL A 137 10.92 -1.06 -11.15
C VAL A 137 11.82 -0.15 -10.33
N VAL A 138 12.98 0.19 -10.87
CA VAL A 138 13.94 1.09 -10.20
C VAL A 138 13.32 2.47 -10.00
N ASP A 139 12.67 3.01 -11.02
CA ASP A 139 12.04 4.33 -10.95
C ASP A 139 10.91 4.37 -9.92
N ASN A 140 10.03 3.37 -9.94
CA ASN A 140 8.98 3.27 -8.93
C ASN A 140 9.55 3.07 -7.52
N TYR A 141 10.62 2.31 -7.37
CA TYR A 141 11.28 2.17 -6.07
C TYR A 141 11.75 3.53 -5.55
N LEU A 142 12.48 4.29 -6.37
CA LEU A 142 13.02 5.60 -5.98
C LEU A 142 11.90 6.61 -5.68
N ASP A 143 10.84 6.64 -6.49
CA ASP A 143 9.74 7.58 -6.33
C ASP A 143 8.81 7.22 -5.16
N ARG A 144 8.47 5.93 -5.02
CA ARG A 144 7.39 5.47 -4.12
C ARG A 144 7.87 4.85 -2.82
N VAL A 145 9.03 4.19 -2.84
CA VAL A 145 9.61 3.53 -1.66
C VAL A 145 10.60 4.46 -0.99
N ALA A 146 11.54 5.06 -1.71
CA ALA A 146 12.46 6.01 -1.09
C ALA A 146 11.76 7.35 -0.75
N ARG A 147 10.68 7.72 -1.45
CA ARG A 147 9.82 8.91 -1.16
C ARG A 147 10.63 10.20 -1.01
N GLY A 148 11.50 10.47 -1.99
CA GLY A 148 12.35 11.67 -1.98
C GLY A 148 13.60 11.56 -1.09
N ARG A 149 13.77 10.47 -0.32
CA ARG A 149 15.03 10.17 0.35
C ARG A 149 16.09 9.85 -0.69
N ARG A 150 17.19 10.60 -0.70
CA ARG A 150 18.30 10.34 -1.61
C ARG A 150 19.19 9.22 -1.05
N PRO A 151 19.50 8.18 -1.85
CA PRO A 151 20.57 7.25 -1.55
C PRO A 151 21.89 8.00 -1.32
N GLY A 152 22.76 7.41 -0.49
CA GLY A 152 24.08 7.95 -0.23
C GLY A 152 25.09 7.51 -1.28
N SER A 153 26.36 7.57 -0.89
CA SER A 153 27.48 7.30 -1.78
C SER A 153 27.84 5.82 -1.88
N ARG A 154 27.50 5.01 -0.86
CA ARG A 154 27.81 3.58 -0.78
C ARG A 154 26.52 2.79 -0.57
N VAL A 155 25.95 2.32 -1.68
CA VAL A 155 24.66 1.64 -1.72
C VAL A 155 24.86 0.13 -1.83
N VAL A 156 24.14 -0.64 -1.01
CA VAL A 156 24.10 -2.10 -1.12
C VAL A 156 22.70 -2.57 -1.53
N LEU A 157 22.63 -3.25 -2.67
CA LEU A 157 21.42 -3.90 -3.15
C LEU A 157 21.27 -5.30 -2.50
N GLN A 158 20.08 -5.55 -1.98
CA GLN A 158 19.68 -6.78 -1.29
C GLN A 158 18.30 -7.25 -1.78
N GLY A 159 17.89 -8.44 -1.33
CA GLY A 159 16.60 -9.02 -1.67
C GLY A 159 16.65 -9.91 -2.92
N GLY A 160 15.52 -10.56 -3.21
CA GLY A 160 15.42 -11.50 -4.33
C GLY A 160 15.62 -10.83 -5.69
N VAL A 161 15.15 -9.59 -5.83
CA VAL A 161 15.23 -8.84 -7.09
C VAL A 161 16.66 -8.43 -7.43
N ALA A 162 17.54 -8.24 -6.44
CA ALA A 162 18.94 -7.93 -6.67
C ALA A 162 19.74 -9.09 -7.32
N ARG A 163 19.12 -10.27 -7.53
CA ARG A 163 19.67 -11.34 -8.39
C ARG A 163 19.52 -11.05 -9.89
N ASN A 164 18.61 -10.16 -10.27
CA ASN A 164 18.34 -9.83 -11.66
C ASN A 164 19.34 -8.75 -12.13
N ALA A 165 20.29 -9.14 -12.98
CA ALA A 165 21.35 -8.24 -13.42
C ALA A 165 20.84 -7.01 -14.19
N ALA A 166 19.68 -7.10 -14.87
CA ALA A 166 19.10 -5.94 -15.56
C ALA A 166 18.59 -4.87 -14.57
N VAL A 167 18.04 -5.30 -13.42
CA VAL A 167 17.60 -4.38 -12.36
C VAL A 167 18.81 -3.76 -11.65
N VAL A 168 19.85 -4.55 -11.37
CA VAL A 168 21.12 -4.06 -10.80
C VAL A 168 21.75 -3.00 -11.72
N ASP A 169 21.79 -3.26 -13.01
CA ASP A 169 22.32 -2.34 -14.01
C ASP A 169 21.48 -1.05 -14.12
N ALA A 170 20.14 -1.16 -14.05
CA ALA A 170 19.26 0.00 -13.97
C ALA A 170 19.53 0.85 -12.71
N PHE A 171 19.70 0.24 -11.53
CA PHE A 171 20.08 0.96 -10.31
C PHE A 171 21.43 1.68 -10.46
N ARG A 172 22.45 1.00 -11.01
CA ARG A 172 23.77 1.60 -11.25
C ARG A 172 23.68 2.84 -12.15
N ARG A 173 22.87 2.79 -13.21
CA ARG A 173 22.64 3.96 -14.07
C ARG A 173 21.93 5.09 -13.33
N ARG A 174 20.84 4.79 -12.61
CA ARG A 174 20.02 5.82 -11.96
C ARG A 174 20.68 6.46 -10.74
N LEU A 175 21.60 5.75 -10.08
CA LEU A 175 22.28 6.22 -8.88
C LEU A 175 23.68 6.77 -9.14
N ALA A 176 24.17 6.78 -10.38
CA ALA A 176 25.47 7.35 -10.71
C ALA A 176 25.58 8.81 -10.20
N PRO A 177 26.72 9.21 -9.57
CA PRO A 177 27.99 8.48 -9.47
C PRO A 177 28.14 7.63 -8.19
N ALA A 178 27.07 7.31 -7.46
CA ALA A 178 27.17 6.48 -6.27
C ALA A 178 27.73 5.08 -6.60
N ASP A 179 28.47 4.51 -5.64
CA ASP A 179 28.96 3.14 -5.74
C ASP A 179 27.85 2.18 -5.29
N VAL A 180 27.42 1.32 -6.22
CA VAL A 180 26.31 0.39 -6.03
C VAL A 180 26.84 -1.05 -6.05
N ALA A 181 27.00 -1.60 -4.87
CA ALA A 181 27.35 -2.99 -4.63
C ALA A 181 26.10 -3.87 -4.54
N VAL A 182 26.25 -5.15 -4.87
CA VAL A 182 25.21 -6.17 -4.63
C VAL A 182 25.71 -7.07 -3.52
N HIS A 183 24.89 -7.33 -2.51
CA HIS A 183 25.24 -8.28 -1.47
C HIS A 183 25.53 -9.67 -2.10
N PRO A 184 26.60 -10.39 -1.72
CA PRO A 184 27.01 -11.65 -2.40
C PRO A 184 25.92 -12.74 -2.41
N ALA A 185 25.11 -12.77 -1.36
CA ALA A 185 23.93 -13.64 -1.26
C ALA A 185 22.68 -12.77 -1.04
N PRO A 186 22.17 -12.05 -2.04
CA PRO A 186 21.24 -10.95 -1.82
C PRO A 186 19.87 -11.43 -1.33
N GLY A 187 19.42 -12.62 -1.77
CA GLY A 187 18.19 -13.23 -1.25
C GLY A 187 18.32 -13.87 0.15
N LEU A 188 19.52 -13.90 0.74
CA LEU A 188 19.80 -14.45 2.07
C LEU A 188 20.33 -13.40 3.04
N SER A 189 20.44 -12.14 2.62
CA SER A 189 21.11 -11.08 3.37
C SER A 189 20.51 -10.85 4.77
N GLY A 190 19.18 -10.88 4.89
CA GLY A 190 18.49 -10.78 6.18
C GLY A 190 18.83 -11.95 7.11
N ALA A 191 18.83 -13.18 6.59
CA ALA A 191 19.18 -14.37 7.38
C ALA A 191 20.65 -14.31 7.86
N ILE A 192 21.57 -13.87 7.00
CA ILE A 192 22.97 -13.64 7.34
C ILE A 192 23.10 -12.58 8.43
N GLY A 193 22.40 -11.44 8.29
CA GLY A 193 22.37 -10.41 9.32
C GLY A 193 21.84 -10.90 10.66
N ALA A 194 20.77 -11.70 10.66
CA ALA A 194 20.21 -12.30 11.88
C ALA A 194 21.16 -13.31 12.55
N ALA A 195 21.93 -14.06 11.75
CA ALA A 195 22.96 -14.96 12.26
C ALA A 195 24.11 -14.18 12.90
N LEU A 196 24.57 -13.11 12.25
CA LEU A 196 25.62 -12.24 12.78
C LEU A 196 25.21 -11.55 14.08
N LEU A 197 23.99 -11.00 14.16
CA LEU A 197 23.47 -10.39 15.40
C LEU A 197 23.37 -11.42 16.54
N ALA A 198 23.00 -12.66 16.23
CA ALA A 198 22.96 -13.73 17.24
C ALA A 198 24.37 -14.09 17.72
N ALA A 199 25.36 -14.13 16.83
CA ALA A 199 26.77 -14.35 17.17
C ALA A 199 27.34 -13.20 18.01
N ASP A 200 27.05 -11.95 17.64
CA ASP A 200 27.46 -10.75 18.38
C ASP A 200 26.93 -10.80 19.83
N ARG A 201 25.66 -11.22 20.02
CA ARG A 201 25.06 -11.42 21.34
C ARG A 201 25.73 -12.54 22.15
N ALA A 202 26.05 -13.67 21.52
CA ALA A 202 26.71 -14.79 22.17
C ALA A 202 28.15 -14.47 22.60
N GLY A 203 28.86 -13.64 21.84
CA GLY A 203 30.19 -13.16 22.20
C GLY A 203 30.19 -12.18 23.38
N ALA A 204 29.14 -11.37 23.51
CA ALA A 204 29.01 -10.38 24.58
C ALA A 204 28.55 -10.98 25.93
N GLN A 205 27.81 -12.08 25.92
CA GLN A 205 27.24 -12.70 27.12
C GLN A 205 27.27 -14.23 26.99
N ARG A 206 27.83 -14.94 27.98
CA ARG A 206 27.61 -16.39 28.09
C ARG A 206 26.15 -16.63 28.45
N PHE A 207 25.39 -17.28 27.57
CA PHE A 207 23.99 -17.64 27.80
C PHE A 207 23.72 -19.10 27.40
N SER A 208 22.72 -19.72 28.04
CA SER A 208 22.20 -21.02 27.63
C SER A 208 21.25 -20.85 26.46
N SER A 209 21.51 -21.51 25.34
CA SER A 209 20.66 -21.42 24.16
C SER A 209 19.32 -22.12 24.37
N ALA A 210 18.24 -21.51 23.89
CA ALA A 210 16.92 -22.08 23.80
C ALA A 210 16.71 -22.84 22.47
N PHE A 211 17.72 -22.88 21.58
CA PHE A 211 17.62 -23.46 20.25
C PHE A 211 17.40 -24.97 20.33
N ARG A 212 16.29 -25.43 19.74
CA ARG A 212 15.84 -26.83 19.79
C ARG A 212 16.25 -27.64 18.55
N GLY A 213 16.96 -27.03 17.60
CA GLY A 213 17.29 -27.62 16.30
C GLY A 213 16.40 -27.12 15.16
N PHE A 214 16.75 -27.52 13.93
CA PHE A 214 16.01 -27.16 12.71
C PHE A 214 14.89 -28.15 12.36
N VAL A 215 14.89 -29.33 12.98
CA VAL A 215 13.83 -30.33 12.81
C VAL A 215 12.78 -30.07 13.90
N VAL A 216 11.59 -29.67 13.45
CA VAL A 216 10.47 -29.37 14.35
C VAL A 216 9.58 -30.61 14.40
N ASP A 217 9.99 -31.61 15.17
CA ASP A 217 9.28 -32.89 15.34
C ASP A 217 8.13 -32.74 16.35
N SER A 218 7.21 -31.82 16.06
CA SER A 218 6.05 -31.58 16.93
C SER A 218 4.76 -31.96 16.24
N GLU A 219 3.83 -32.53 17.01
CA GLU A 219 2.41 -32.61 16.65
C GLU A 219 1.86 -31.20 16.50
N ILE A 220 2.04 -30.61 15.31
CA ILE A 220 1.47 -29.32 14.94
C ILE A 220 0.09 -29.59 14.35
N LYS A 221 -0.97 -29.13 15.01
CA LYS A 221 -2.31 -29.14 14.43
C LYS A 221 -2.58 -27.77 13.80
N PRO A 222 -2.58 -27.65 12.46
CA PRO A 222 -2.95 -26.41 11.80
C PRO A 222 -4.46 -26.21 11.90
N GLY A 223 -4.86 -24.96 12.07
CA GLY A 223 -6.23 -24.49 12.00
C GLY A 223 -6.25 -23.04 11.54
N SER A 224 -7.44 -22.46 11.46
CA SER A 224 -7.59 -21.02 11.21
C SER A 224 -8.77 -20.47 11.98
N LEU A 225 -8.72 -19.16 12.25
CA LEU A 225 -9.83 -18.38 12.77
C LEU A 225 -10.05 -17.17 11.87
N ARG A 226 -11.30 -16.72 11.75
CA ARG A 226 -11.59 -15.41 11.14
C ARG A 226 -11.61 -14.36 12.24
N CYS A 227 -10.61 -13.48 12.25
CA CYS A 227 -10.55 -12.36 13.17
C CYS A 227 -11.63 -11.34 12.78
N ARG A 228 -12.59 -11.06 13.66
CA ARG A 228 -13.67 -10.09 13.42
C ARG A 228 -13.47 -8.77 14.17
N LEU A 229 -12.22 -8.47 14.51
CA LEU A 229 -11.86 -7.29 15.31
C LEU A 229 -11.53 -6.05 14.46
N CYS A 230 -11.80 -6.09 13.15
CA CYS A 230 -11.81 -4.96 12.22
C CYS A 230 -12.47 -5.41 10.90
N GLU A 231 -12.76 -4.46 10.02
CA GLU A 231 -13.39 -4.71 8.70
C GLU A 231 -12.61 -5.67 7.79
N ASN A 232 -11.30 -5.81 7.99
CA ASN A 232 -10.47 -6.72 7.19
C ASN A 232 -10.88 -8.19 7.34
N THR A 233 -11.58 -8.54 8.42
CA THR A 233 -12.06 -9.90 8.72
C THR A 233 -11.04 -11.02 8.44
N CYS A 234 -9.76 -10.73 8.72
CA CYS A 234 -8.65 -11.52 8.19
C CYS A 234 -8.67 -12.96 8.72
N GLU A 235 -8.29 -13.90 7.85
CA GLU A 235 -8.05 -15.28 8.25
C GLU A 235 -6.68 -15.38 8.91
N VAL A 236 -6.68 -15.76 10.19
CA VAL A 236 -5.48 -15.93 11.00
C VAL A 236 -5.24 -17.42 11.15
N ASN A 237 -4.07 -17.87 10.72
CA ASN A 237 -3.64 -19.25 10.90
C ASN A 237 -3.35 -19.50 12.37
N VAL A 238 -3.80 -20.63 12.88
CA VAL A 238 -3.59 -21.11 14.24
C VAL A 238 -2.76 -22.39 14.16
N PHE A 239 -1.68 -22.46 14.92
CA PHE A 239 -0.87 -23.65 15.05
C PHE A 239 -0.92 -24.12 16.51
N GLU A 240 -1.60 -25.23 16.77
CA GLU A 240 -1.58 -25.85 18.10
C GLU A 240 -0.36 -26.76 18.23
N THR A 241 0.37 -26.60 19.33
CA THR A 241 1.54 -27.43 19.68
C THR A 241 1.44 -27.83 21.15
N PRO A 242 2.23 -28.80 21.62
CA PRO A 242 2.33 -29.11 23.06
C PRO A 242 2.75 -27.89 23.92
N SER A 243 3.45 -26.91 23.33
CA SER A 243 3.88 -25.68 24.00
C SER A 243 2.84 -24.56 24.01
N GLY A 244 1.67 -24.76 23.39
CA GLY A 244 0.59 -23.78 23.29
C GLY A 244 0.15 -23.50 21.85
N ARG A 245 -0.71 -22.49 21.69
CA ARG A 245 -1.23 -22.02 20.40
C ARG A 245 -0.42 -20.83 19.87
N PHE A 246 -0.13 -20.85 18.57
CA PHE A 246 0.54 -19.78 17.84
C PHE A 246 -0.36 -19.25 16.75
N TYR A 247 -0.29 -17.94 16.51
CA TYR A 247 -1.13 -17.26 15.53
C TYR A 247 -0.24 -16.58 14.49
N PHE A 248 -0.66 -16.58 13.23
CA PHE A 248 0.09 -15.97 12.13
C PHE A 248 -0.80 -15.58 10.95
N GLY A 249 -0.42 -14.52 10.23
CA GLY A 249 -1.07 -14.09 8.98
C GLY A 249 -2.06 -12.95 9.14
N ASP A 250 -2.14 -12.34 10.33
CA ASP A 250 -2.97 -11.17 10.54
C ASP A 250 -2.35 -9.91 9.92
N LEU A 251 -3.18 -9.07 9.31
CA LEU A 251 -2.71 -7.89 8.56
C LEU A 251 -2.14 -6.80 9.47
N CYS A 252 -2.65 -6.68 10.71
CA CYS A 252 -2.28 -5.62 11.65
C CYS A 252 -1.11 -5.99 12.58
N GLY A 253 -0.66 -7.25 12.58
CA GLY A 253 0.40 -7.74 13.48
C GLY A 253 -0.01 -7.88 14.95
N ARG A 254 -1.31 -7.78 15.27
CA ARG A 254 -1.89 -8.02 16.60
C ARG A 254 -1.60 -9.43 17.11
N TYR A 255 -1.70 -10.42 16.24
CA TYR A 255 -1.43 -11.83 16.55
C TYR A 255 0.04 -12.20 16.33
N ALA A 256 0.84 -11.28 15.79
CA ALA A 256 2.26 -11.51 15.51
C ALA A 256 3.07 -11.70 16.80
N GLU A 257 2.62 -11.17 17.95
CA GLU A 257 3.15 -11.64 19.23
C GLU A 257 2.65 -13.06 19.47
N ALA A 258 3.56 -14.03 19.57
CA ALA A 258 3.29 -15.38 20.03
C ALA A 258 2.69 -15.32 21.45
N SER A 259 1.40 -15.01 21.56
CA SER A 259 0.66 -14.99 22.81
C SER A 259 0.04 -16.35 23.02
N THR A 260 0.33 -16.94 24.17
CA THR A 260 -0.47 -18.01 24.73
C THR A 260 -1.84 -17.42 25.06
N GLY A 261 -2.81 -17.59 24.16
CA GLY A 261 -4.20 -17.14 24.36
C GLY A 261 -4.70 -16.17 23.29
N GLU A 262 -6.02 -16.12 23.17
CA GLU A 262 -6.73 -15.16 22.32
C GLU A 262 -6.56 -13.76 22.92
N LYS A 263 -5.94 -12.83 22.18
CA LYS A 263 -5.82 -11.45 22.66
C LYS A 263 -7.17 -10.76 22.56
N THR A 264 -7.66 -10.26 23.69
CA THR A 264 -8.71 -9.25 23.69
C THR A 264 -8.10 -7.97 23.11
N GLY A 265 -8.69 -7.48 22.03
CA GLY A 265 -8.32 -6.20 21.45
C GLY A 265 -9.58 -5.48 21.08
N THR A 266 -9.68 -4.21 21.45
CA THR A 266 -10.80 -3.36 21.02
C THR A 266 -10.69 -3.19 19.51
N ASP A 267 -11.78 -3.44 18.79
CA ASP A 267 -11.89 -3.01 17.40
C ASP A 267 -11.97 -1.49 17.39
N HIS A 268 -10.81 -0.85 17.25
CA HIS A 268 -10.77 0.59 17.07
C HIS A 268 -11.38 1.01 15.74
N THR A 269 -11.62 0.12 14.77
CA THR A 269 -12.32 0.45 13.52
C THR A 269 -13.78 0.75 13.82
N GLU A 270 -14.48 -0.11 14.55
CA GLU A 270 -15.86 0.14 14.97
C GLU A 270 -15.95 1.40 15.86
N LEU A 271 -14.99 1.59 16.77
CA LEU A 271 -14.88 2.80 17.56
C LEU A 271 -14.64 4.04 16.69
N LYS A 272 -13.71 3.98 15.73
CA LYS A 272 -13.38 5.08 14.81
C LYS A 272 -14.57 5.38 13.91
N GLU A 273 -15.25 4.38 13.36
CA GLU A 273 -16.48 4.53 12.57
C GLU A 273 -17.62 5.13 13.40
N THR A 274 -17.82 4.66 14.63
CA THR A 274 -18.84 5.21 15.54
C THR A 274 -18.50 6.65 15.92
N MET A 275 -17.23 6.95 16.19
CA MET A 275 -16.77 8.32 16.45
C MET A 275 -16.97 9.20 15.21
N LEU A 276 -16.58 8.75 14.03
CA LEU A 276 -16.72 9.50 12.79
C LEU A 276 -18.19 9.75 12.46
N ARG A 277 -19.04 8.73 12.55
CA ARG A 277 -20.50 8.83 12.31
C ARG A 277 -21.21 9.62 13.41
N GLY A 278 -20.73 9.57 14.65
CA GLY A 278 -21.26 10.34 15.77
C GLY A 278 -20.87 11.83 15.74
N LEU A 279 -19.75 12.15 15.09
CA LEU A 279 -19.29 13.53 14.90
C LEU A 279 -20.03 14.25 13.76
N VAL A 280 -20.74 13.52 12.91
CA VAL A 280 -21.43 14.09 11.76
C VAL A 280 -22.95 13.95 11.89
N ARG A 281 -23.69 15.02 11.60
CA ARG A 281 -25.15 15.06 11.71
C ARG A 281 -25.78 15.10 10.32
N SER A 282 -26.62 14.11 10.00
CA SER A 282 -27.41 14.14 8.76
C SER A 282 -28.64 15.00 8.99
N ALA A 283 -29.06 15.75 7.96
CA ALA A 283 -30.40 16.28 7.94
C ALA A 283 -31.41 15.12 8.06
N GLN A 284 -32.46 15.31 8.86
CA GLN A 284 -33.52 14.32 9.09
C GLN A 284 -34.55 14.28 7.93
N GLY A 285 -34.49 15.24 7.02
CA GLY A 285 -35.29 15.35 5.80
C GLY A 285 -34.51 16.06 4.70
N GLY A 286 -35.08 16.14 3.49
CA GLY A 286 -34.41 16.73 2.32
C GLY A 286 -34.08 15.70 1.24
N GLU A 287 -33.41 16.18 0.19
CA GLU A 287 -32.97 15.37 -0.95
C GLU A 287 -31.91 14.34 -0.52
N VAL A 288 -31.97 13.11 -1.04
CA VAL A 288 -31.07 12.01 -0.64
C VAL A 288 -29.81 12.02 -1.50
N LEU A 289 -28.66 12.19 -0.87
CA LEU A 289 -27.36 12.14 -1.53
C LEU A 289 -26.59 10.88 -1.15
N GLY A 290 -26.28 10.03 -2.13
CA GLY A 290 -25.44 8.86 -1.95
C GLY A 290 -23.94 9.18 -2.05
N ILE A 291 -23.12 8.61 -1.17
CA ILE A 291 -21.65 8.64 -1.26
C ILE A 291 -21.12 7.20 -1.19
N PRO A 292 -20.38 6.70 -2.21
CA PRO A 292 -19.85 5.34 -2.17
C PRO A 292 -18.70 5.23 -1.15
N GLU A 293 -18.67 4.15 -0.37
CA GLU A 293 -17.57 3.75 0.52
C GLU A 293 -16.35 3.22 -0.26
N ALA A 294 -15.82 4.06 -1.16
CA ALA A 294 -14.73 3.74 -2.07
C ALA A 294 -13.72 4.91 -2.19
N LEU A 295 -12.52 4.60 -2.69
CA LEU A 295 -11.44 5.57 -2.95
C LEU A 295 -11.07 6.38 -1.69
N LEU A 296 -11.32 7.69 -1.70
CA LEU A 296 -10.94 8.64 -0.64
C LEU A 296 -11.96 8.68 0.52
N PHE A 297 -13.01 7.85 0.49
CA PHE A 297 -14.11 7.88 1.45
C PHE A 297 -13.67 7.90 2.91
N ARG A 298 -12.88 6.91 3.36
CA ARG A 298 -12.53 6.79 4.79
C ARG A 298 -11.80 8.02 5.34
N GLU A 299 -11.03 8.69 4.49
CA GLU A 299 -10.29 9.89 4.90
C GLU A 299 -11.18 11.13 4.89
N MET A 300 -11.99 11.31 3.84
CA MET A 300 -12.73 12.55 3.58
C MET A 300 -14.19 12.52 4.04
N PHE A 301 -14.69 11.36 4.50
CA PHE A 301 -16.09 11.20 4.91
C PHE A 301 -16.58 12.27 5.90
N PRO A 302 -15.84 12.62 6.97
CA PRO A 302 -16.29 13.66 7.90
C PRO A 302 -16.50 15.01 7.25
N PHE A 303 -15.64 15.36 6.28
CA PHE A 303 -15.72 16.60 5.54
C PHE A 303 -16.94 16.62 4.61
N TRP A 304 -17.08 15.60 3.75
CA TRP A 304 -18.18 15.55 2.79
C TRP A 304 -19.53 15.45 3.46
N PHE A 305 -19.63 14.64 4.52
CA PHE A 305 -20.89 14.47 5.22
C PHE A 305 -21.33 15.76 5.90
N ALA A 306 -20.43 16.47 6.59
CA ALA A 306 -20.73 17.76 7.20
C ALA A 306 -21.12 18.81 6.15
N PHE A 307 -20.38 18.88 5.03
CA PHE A 307 -20.68 19.81 3.94
C PHE A 307 -22.09 19.62 3.37
N PHE A 308 -22.44 18.41 2.97
CA PHE A 308 -23.76 18.13 2.39
C PHE A 308 -24.87 18.17 3.45
N GLY A 309 -24.57 17.80 4.70
CA GLY A 309 -25.48 17.93 5.84
C GLY A 309 -25.86 19.38 6.12
N ALA A 310 -24.88 20.30 6.12
CA ALA A 310 -25.09 21.74 6.30
C ALA A 310 -25.95 22.35 5.18
N LEU A 311 -25.90 21.77 3.97
CA LEU A 311 -26.79 22.13 2.86
C LEU A 311 -28.18 21.50 2.93
N GLY A 312 -28.45 20.65 3.95
CA GLY A 312 -29.73 20.02 4.18
C GLY A 312 -29.98 18.73 3.39
N PHE A 313 -28.93 18.10 2.85
CA PHE A 313 -29.07 16.77 2.23
C PHE A 313 -29.16 15.67 3.29
N LYS A 314 -29.97 14.65 3.01
CA LYS A 314 -29.91 13.38 3.73
C LYS A 314 -28.83 12.51 3.09
N VAL A 315 -27.68 12.40 3.76
CA VAL A 315 -26.52 11.67 3.23
C VAL A 315 -26.63 10.18 3.55
N VAL A 316 -26.50 9.32 2.54
CA VAL A 316 -26.46 7.85 2.67
C VAL A 316 -25.17 7.30 2.06
N THR A 317 -24.67 6.19 2.59
CA THR A 317 -23.45 5.53 2.08
C THR A 317 -23.74 4.12 1.61
N SER A 318 -22.91 3.60 0.70
CA SER A 318 -22.95 2.16 0.37
C SER A 318 -22.49 1.33 1.57
N GLY A 319 -22.85 0.04 1.60
CA GLY A 319 -22.40 -0.85 2.68
C GLY A 319 -20.93 -1.26 2.51
N PRO A 320 -20.36 -2.03 3.47
CA PRO A 320 -19.00 -2.53 3.38
C PRO A 320 -18.71 -3.28 2.06
N SER A 321 -17.45 -3.21 1.63
CA SER A 321 -16.96 -3.92 0.43
C SER A 321 -17.19 -5.43 0.56
N SER A 322 -17.61 -6.09 -0.53
CA SER A 322 -17.87 -7.53 -0.56
C SER A 322 -17.55 -8.12 -1.92
N THR A 323 -17.37 -9.45 -1.99
CA THR A 323 -17.20 -10.16 -3.28
C THR A 323 -18.37 -9.92 -4.22
N SER A 324 -19.59 -9.80 -3.69
CA SER A 324 -20.78 -9.48 -4.50
C SER A 324 -20.65 -8.10 -5.16
N LYS A 325 -20.22 -7.07 -4.40
CA LYS A 325 -19.95 -5.74 -4.96
C LYS A 325 -18.82 -5.77 -5.99
N LEU A 326 -17.74 -6.50 -5.71
CA LEU A 326 -16.65 -6.66 -6.66
C LEU A 326 -17.15 -7.26 -7.98
N ASN A 327 -17.92 -8.34 -7.92
CA ASN A 327 -18.50 -8.98 -9.11
C ASN A 327 -19.48 -8.04 -9.84
N ALA A 328 -20.29 -7.29 -9.10
CA ALA A 328 -21.18 -6.28 -9.69
C ALA A 328 -20.41 -5.17 -10.41
N GLY A 329 -19.25 -4.77 -9.88
CA GLY A 329 -18.33 -3.84 -10.54
C GLY A 329 -17.68 -4.44 -11.78
N LEU A 330 -17.13 -5.65 -11.67
CA LEU A 330 -16.50 -6.41 -12.77
C LEU A 330 -17.43 -6.59 -13.97
N ALA A 331 -18.71 -6.88 -13.72
CA ALA A 331 -19.71 -7.03 -14.78
C ALA A 331 -19.98 -5.75 -15.58
N ARG A 332 -19.48 -4.59 -15.14
CA ARG A 332 -19.79 -3.27 -15.69
C ARG A 332 -18.56 -2.45 -16.08
N LEU A 333 -17.36 -2.94 -15.77
CA LEU A 333 -16.13 -2.20 -15.99
C LEU A 333 -15.83 -2.07 -17.49
N PRO A 334 -15.59 -0.85 -18.00
CA PRO A 334 -15.28 -0.64 -19.40
C PRO A 334 -13.83 -1.03 -19.76
N ALA A 335 -12.96 -1.12 -18.77
CA ALA A 335 -11.54 -1.44 -18.93
C ALA A 335 -10.97 -2.05 -17.65
N GLU A 336 -9.80 -2.68 -17.76
CA GLU A 336 -9.05 -3.16 -16.60
C GLU A 336 -8.55 -2.02 -15.73
N THR A 337 -8.71 -2.18 -14.42
CA THR A 337 -8.38 -1.16 -13.41
C THR A 337 -7.92 -1.82 -12.10
N CYS A 338 -7.39 -1.03 -11.17
CA CYS A 338 -7.02 -1.53 -9.85
C CYS A 338 -8.25 -1.87 -8.99
N LEU A 339 -8.08 -2.80 -8.03
CA LEU A 339 -9.16 -3.30 -7.17
C LEU A 339 -10.03 -2.20 -6.51
N PRO A 340 -9.48 -1.08 -5.98
CA PRO A 340 -10.30 -0.01 -5.42
C PRO A 340 -11.27 0.63 -6.43
N VAL A 341 -10.84 0.77 -7.69
CA VAL A 341 -11.69 1.30 -8.77
C VAL A 341 -12.74 0.27 -9.14
N LYS A 342 -12.39 -1.03 -9.16
CA LYS A 342 -13.37 -2.11 -9.39
C LYS A 342 -14.47 -2.11 -8.35
N LEU A 343 -14.12 -1.89 -7.09
CA LEU A 343 -15.08 -1.77 -5.99
C LEU A 343 -15.94 -0.51 -6.09
N LEU A 344 -15.40 0.62 -6.57
CA LEU A 344 -16.20 1.85 -6.78
C LEU A 344 -17.43 1.58 -7.65
N PHE A 345 -17.29 0.86 -8.77
CA PHE A 345 -18.44 0.50 -9.62
C PHE A 345 -19.48 -0.35 -8.87
N GLY A 346 -19.04 -1.28 -8.03
CA GLY A 346 -19.92 -2.08 -7.19
C GLY A 346 -20.68 -1.26 -6.14
N HIS A 347 -20.00 -0.31 -5.49
CA HIS A 347 -20.61 0.60 -4.52
C HIS A 347 -21.61 1.56 -5.16
N VAL A 348 -21.31 2.08 -6.36
CA VAL A 348 -22.27 2.89 -7.11
C VAL A 348 -23.47 2.08 -7.56
N ALA A 349 -23.27 0.82 -7.99
CA ALA A 349 -24.37 -0.07 -8.35
C ALA A 349 -25.33 -0.33 -7.17
N GLU A 350 -24.80 -0.46 -5.95
CA GLU A 350 -25.63 -0.57 -4.73
C GLU A 350 -26.42 0.72 -4.49
N LEU A 351 -25.76 1.88 -4.54
CA LEU A 351 -26.41 3.19 -4.32
C LEU A 351 -27.45 3.53 -5.39
N ALA A 352 -27.27 3.06 -6.63
CA ALA A 352 -28.28 3.18 -7.67
C ALA A 352 -29.61 2.48 -7.27
N GLY A 353 -29.54 1.43 -6.46
CA GLY A 353 -30.70 0.70 -5.95
C GLY A 353 -31.36 1.29 -4.70
N THR A 354 -30.74 2.28 -4.03
CA THR A 354 -31.25 2.83 -2.75
C THR A 354 -32.24 3.98 -2.92
N GLY A 355 -32.47 4.45 -4.16
CA GLY A 355 -33.34 5.59 -4.43
C GLY A 355 -32.69 6.95 -4.11
N ALA A 356 -31.36 7.02 -4.00
CA ALA A 356 -30.64 8.28 -3.89
C ALA A 356 -30.90 9.16 -5.12
N SER A 357 -31.34 10.39 -4.91
CA SER A 357 -31.67 11.33 -5.98
C SER A 357 -30.43 11.95 -6.61
N ARG A 358 -29.26 11.87 -5.93
CA ARG A 358 -27.94 12.25 -6.44
C ARG A 358 -26.88 11.33 -5.86
N ILE A 359 -25.80 11.09 -6.60
CA ILE A 359 -24.62 10.37 -6.08
C ILE A 359 -23.39 11.27 -6.22
N PHE A 360 -22.74 11.55 -5.09
CA PHE A 360 -21.49 12.30 -5.08
C PHE A 360 -20.31 11.35 -5.34
N ILE A 361 -19.55 11.62 -6.40
CA ILE A 361 -18.31 10.93 -6.71
C ILE A 361 -17.15 11.92 -6.54
N PRO A 362 -16.23 11.71 -5.59
CA PRO A 362 -15.09 12.59 -5.40
C PRO A 362 -14.10 12.41 -6.55
N ALA A 363 -13.75 13.52 -7.21
CA ALA A 363 -12.80 13.52 -8.32
C ALA A 363 -11.80 14.69 -8.22
N PRO A 364 -11.04 14.82 -7.11
CA PRO A 364 -10.08 15.91 -6.97
C PRO A 364 -8.83 15.67 -7.84
N ASP A 365 -8.26 16.75 -8.36
CA ASP A 365 -6.98 16.72 -9.09
C ASP A 365 -5.79 16.43 -8.18
N ARG A 366 -5.87 16.89 -6.93
CA ARG A 366 -4.81 16.83 -5.92
C ARG A 366 -5.32 16.23 -4.62
N VAL A 367 -4.45 15.57 -3.86
CA VAL A 367 -4.72 15.12 -2.49
C VAL A 367 -3.48 15.44 -1.66
N GLY A 368 -3.64 16.34 -0.69
CA GLY A 368 -2.51 16.96 0.00
C GLY A 368 -1.57 17.68 -0.99
N ASP A 369 -0.27 17.51 -0.82
CA ASP A 369 0.72 18.14 -1.71
C ASP A 369 0.87 17.42 -3.06
N GLY A 370 0.31 16.21 -3.22
CA GLY A 370 0.47 15.36 -4.40
C GLY A 370 -0.70 15.43 -5.40
N LEU A 371 -0.45 14.92 -6.61
CA LEU A 371 -1.50 14.66 -7.59
C LEU A 371 -2.27 13.38 -7.23
N ALA A 372 -3.59 13.43 -7.38
CA ALA A 372 -4.43 12.25 -7.25
C ALA A 372 -4.14 11.23 -8.36
N CYS A 373 -4.46 9.96 -8.12
CA CYS A 373 -4.40 8.93 -9.16
C CYS A 373 -5.34 9.32 -10.33
N PRO A 374 -4.96 9.12 -11.61
CA PRO A 374 -5.83 9.40 -12.75
C PRO A 374 -7.21 8.72 -12.66
N TYR A 375 -7.29 7.53 -12.05
CA TYR A 375 -8.57 6.88 -11.81
C TYR A 375 -9.45 7.58 -10.76
N ILE A 376 -8.86 8.30 -9.81
CA ILE A 376 -9.59 9.15 -8.87
C ILE A 376 -10.05 10.43 -9.59
N GLN A 377 -9.13 11.09 -10.31
CA GLN A 377 -9.42 12.30 -11.09
C GLN A 377 -10.56 12.09 -12.11
N HIS A 378 -10.62 10.91 -12.71
CA HIS A 378 -11.64 10.57 -13.71
C HIS A 378 -12.73 9.63 -13.16
N ALA A 379 -12.83 9.43 -11.84
CA ALA A 379 -13.80 8.53 -11.23
C ALA A 379 -15.23 8.83 -11.69
N ALA A 380 -15.64 10.11 -11.64
CA ALA A 380 -16.98 10.53 -12.06
C ALA A 380 -17.25 10.29 -13.55
N SER A 381 -16.26 10.53 -14.42
CA SER A 381 -16.39 10.28 -15.87
C SER A 381 -16.55 8.79 -16.17
N MET A 382 -15.75 7.94 -15.50
CA MET A 382 -15.84 6.49 -15.66
C MET A 382 -17.20 5.97 -15.20
N ILE A 383 -17.70 6.42 -14.05
CA ILE A 383 -19.04 6.05 -13.57
C ILE A 383 -20.12 6.53 -14.54
N ARG A 384 -20.04 7.76 -15.06
CA ARG A 384 -21.03 8.29 -16.01
C ARG A 384 -21.12 7.47 -17.30
N SER A 385 -20.00 6.92 -17.77
CA SER A 385 -19.97 6.07 -18.97
C SER A 385 -20.72 4.75 -18.82
N VAL A 386 -20.86 4.26 -17.58
CA VAL A 386 -21.51 2.99 -17.24
C VAL A 386 -22.92 3.19 -16.70
N PHE A 387 -23.15 4.30 -16.01
CA PHE A 387 -24.42 4.68 -15.40
C PHE A 387 -24.87 6.06 -15.92
N PRO A 388 -25.27 6.16 -17.20
CA PRO A 388 -25.56 7.44 -17.85
C PRO A 388 -26.75 8.16 -17.22
N ASP A 389 -27.72 7.41 -16.70
CA ASP A 389 -28.96 7.94 -16.12
C ASP A 389 -28.80 8.33 -14.64
N LEU A 390 -27.66 8.00 -14.01
CA LEU A 390 -27.44 8.38 -12.62
C LEU A 390 -27.11 9.88 -12.51
N PRO A 391 -27.82 10.63 -11.66
CA PRO A 391 -27.54 12.04 -11.40
C PRO A 391 -26.28 12.19 -10.53
N LEU A 392 -25.11 12.11 -11.19
CA LEU A 392 -23.81 12.24 -10.53
C LEU A 392 -23.47 13.70 -10.26
N VAL A 393 -23.00 13.96 -9.04
CA VAL A 393 -22.42 15.23 -8.59
C VAL A 393 -20.93 15.01 -8.35
N THR A 394 -20.07 15.90 -8.84
CA THR A 394 -18.61 15.73 -8.74
C THR A 394 -17.95 17.09 -8.58
N TYR A 395 -17.08 17.20 -7.58
CA TYR A 395 -16.29 18.41 -7.31
C TYR A 395 -14.95 18.01 -6.67
N GLY A 396 -13.95 18.87 -6.78
CA GLY A 396 -12.70 18.81 -6.01
C GLY A 396 -12.89 19.22 -4.55
N LEU A 397 -13.93 18.71 -3.90
CA LEU A 397 -14.35 19.10 -2.55
C LEU A 397 -13.43 18.45 -1.51
N LEU A 398 -12.42 19.21 -1.09
CA LEU A 398 -11.39 18.79 -0.13
C LEU A 398 -11.20 19.87 0.96
N PRO A 399 -10.73 19.48 2.16
CA PRO A 399 -10.37 20.43 3.20
C PRO A 399 -9.03 21.11 2.91
N GLY A 400 -8.82 22.30 3.48
CA GLY A 400 -7.53 23.00 3.47
C GLY A 400 -7.17 23.67 2.14
N LEU A 401 -8.15 23.94 1.28
CA LEU A 401 -7.94 24.67 0.03
C LEU A 401 -7.50 26.11 0.31
N GLY A 402 -6.61 26.63 -0.53
CA GLY A 402 -6.23 28.05 -0.48
C GLY A 402 -7.43 28.94 -0.80
N ALA A 403 -7.47 30.17 -0.26
CA ALA A 403 -8.62 31.07 -0.39
C ALA A 403 -9.13 31.21 -1.84
N ARG A 404 -8.22 31.39 -2.81
CA ARG A 404 -8.59 31.49 -4.23
C ARG A 404 -9.25 30.22 -4.79
N GLU A 405 -8.70 29.05 -4.47
CA GLU A 405 -9.22 27.76 -4.93
C GLU A 405 -10.58 27.47 -4.28
N ARG A 406 -10.70 27.76 -2.98
CA ARG A 406 -11.94 27.65 -2.23
C ARG A 406 -13.03 28.55 -2.79
N ASP A 407 -12.74 29.82 -3.03
CA ASP A 407 -13.74 30.79 -3.51
C ASP A 407 -14.22 30.41 -4.93
N ALA A 408 -13.33 29.92 -5.80
CA ALA A 408 -13.70 29.40 -7.11
C ALA A 408 -14.61 28.15 -7.01
N LEU A 409 -14.27 27.21 -6.12
CA LEU A 409 -15.07 26.01 -5.86
C LEU A 409 -16.45 26.37 -5.30
N VAL A 410 -16.53 27.34 -4.38
CA VAL A 410 -17.77 27.83 -3.79
C VAL A 410 -18.71 28.35 -4.87
N GLU A 411 -18.22 29.17 -5.79
CA GLU A 411 -19.01 29.71 -6.91
C GLU A 411 -19.47 28.61 -7.88
N GLU A 412 -18.59 27.65 -8.19
CA GLU A 412 -18.92 26.50 -9.02
C GLU A 412 -20.09 25.68 -8.43
N ILE A 413 -19.97 25.31 -7.15
CA ILE A 413 -20.98 24.52 -6.44
C ILE A 413 -22.28 25.32 -6.28
N ALA A 414 -22.19 26.61 -5.95
CA ALA A 414 -23.35 27.49 -5.80
C ALA A 414 -24.19 27.53 -7.08
N LYS A 415 -23.53 27.72 -8.23
CA LYS A 415 -24.17 27.69 -9.55
C LYS A 415 -24.77 26.31 -9.86
N ALA A 416 -24.03 25.23 -9.61
CA ALA A 416 -24.47 23.88 -9.94
C ALA A 416 -25.64 23.38 -9.08
N LEU A 417 -25.72 23.81 -7.81
CA LEU A 417 -26.81 23.47 -6.89
C LEU A 417 -27.94 24.50 -6.86
N GLY A 418 -27.79 25.64 -7.54
CA GLY A 418 -28.77 26.73 -7.52
C GLY A 418 -28.91 27.38 -6.13
N ARG A 419 -27.80 27.53 -5.40
CA ARG A 419 -27.75 28.07 -4.04
C ARG A 419 -26.89 29.33 -3.97
N ARG A 420 -26.97 30.09 -2.87
CA ARG A 420 -26.15 31.29 -2.69
C ARG A 420 -24.71 30.88 -2.36
N ALA A 421 -23.74 31.57 -2.95
CA ALA A 421 -22.31 31.35 -2.64
C ALA A 421 -22.02 31.46 -1.12
N THR A 422 -22.70 32.36 -0.41
CA THR A 422 -22.59 32.49 1.04
C THR A 422 -23.03 31.24 1.81
N GLU A 423 -24.03 30.51 1.30
CA GLU A 423 -24.49 29.25 1.92
C GLU A 423 -23.47 28.13 1.69
N ILE A 424 -22.90 28.06 0.49
CA ILE A 424 -21.86 27.09 0.15
C ILE A 424 -20.57 27.35 0.95
N ALA A 425 -20.17 28.62 1.08
CA ALA A 425 -19.01 29.01 1.89
C ALA A 425 -19.19 28.64 3.36
N ALA A 426 -20.37 28.91 3.95
CA ALA A 426 -20.68 28.53 5.32
C ALA A 426 -20.64 27.00 5.52
N ALA A 427 -21.22 26.23 4.58
CA ALA A 427 -21.16 24.77 4.62
C ALA A 427 -19.72 24.22 4.50
N TYR A 428 -18.87 24.87 3.72
CA TYR A 428 -17.46 24.51 3.60
C TYR A 428 -16.69 24.76 4.91
N GLU A 429 -16.92 25.89 5.58
CA GLU A 429 -16.28 26.21 6.86
C GLU A 429 -16.70 25.22 7.97
N GLU A 430 -17.99 24.88 8.04
CA GLU A 430 -18.51 23.87 8.97
C GLU A 430 -17.90 22.48 8.70
N ALA A 431 -17.71 22.15 7.42
CA ALA A 431 -17.07 20.91 7.01
C ALA A 431 -15.58 20.87 7.41
N GLU A 432 -14.83 21.96 7.25
CA GLU A 432 -13.43 22.04 7.68
C GLU A 432 -13.28 21.86 9.19
N GLU A 433 -14.16 22.48 9.97
CA GLU A 433 -14.15 22.31 11.42
C GLU A 433 -14.44 20.85 11.80
N SER A 434 -15.47 20.25 11.20
CA SER A 434 -15.84 18.85 11.41
C SER A 434 -14.70 17.90 11.08
N TYR A 435 -14.03 18.12 9.94
CA TYR A 435 -12.87 17.36 9.51
C TYR A 435 -11.70 17.47 10.49
N ARG A 436 -11.38 18.69 10.96
CA ARG A 436 -10.31 18.93 11.94
C ARG A 436 -10.61 18.25 13.28
N LEU A 437 -11.86 18.31 13.75
CA LEU A 437 -12.31 17.64 14.97
C LEU A 437 -12.20 16.13 14.84
N ALA A 438 -12.67 15.56 13.72
CA ALA A 438 -12.55 14.14 13.42
C ALA A 438 -11.09 13.70 13.41
N ARG A 439 -10.18 14.43 12.75
CA ARG A 439 -8.74 14.10 12.77
C ARG A 439 -8.13 14.11 14.15
N ARG A 440 -8.51 15.08 15.01
CA ARG A 440 -8.05 15.14 16.40
C ARG A 440 -8.59 13.97 17.23
N ALA A 441 -9.86 13.63 17.05
CA ALA A 441 -10.49 12.50 17.72
C ALA A 441 -9.87 11.16 17.28
N LEU A 442 -9.56 11.00 15.99
CA LEU A 442 -8.90 9.79 15.49
C LEU A 442 -7.44 9.67 15.95
N ALA A 443 -6.75 10.79 16.19
CA ALA A 443 -5.35 10.80 16.65
C ALA A 443 -5.18 10.32 18.10
N VAL A 444 -6.24 10.32 18.91
CA VAL A 444 -6.21 9.82 20.29
C VAL A 444 -6.62 8.35 20.40
N VAL A 445 -7.03 7.73 19.29
CA VAL A 445 -7.32 6.29 19.24
C VAL A 445 -6.03 5.54 18.87
N PRO A 446 -5.59 4.56 19.69
CA PRO A 446 -4.34 3.81 19.50
C PRO A 446 -4.11 3.21 18.11
#